data_AF-A0A1T8KIE5-F1
#
_entry.id   AF-A0A1T8KIE5-F1
#
_cell.length_a   1.000
_cell.length_b   1.000
_cell.length_c   1.000
_cell.angle_alpha   90.00
_cell.angle_beta   90.00
_cell.angle_gamma   90.00
#
_symmetry.space_group_name_H-M   'P 1'
#
loop_
_entity.id
_entity.type
_entity.pdbx_description
1 polymer ?
#
loop_
_entity_poly.entity_id
_entity_poly.type
_entity_poly.pdbx_seq_one_letter_code
_entity_poly.pdbx_strand_id
1 'polypeptide(L)' 'MKYRWLRRVLFGVQAVPEPAPPSVNPIWDELSAKHGTPAEIWSAAA' A
#
# COMPACT_ATOMS: atom_id res chain seq x y z
N MET A 1 29.69 8.19 -26.51
CA MET A 1 28.22 8.36 -26.38
C MET A 1 27.48 7.11 -26.87
N LYS A 2 27.51 5.98 -26.16
CA LYS A 2 26.86 4.74 -26.63
C LYS A 2 25.96 4.03 -25.60
N TYR A 3 25.98 4.45 -24.32
CA TYR A 3 25.28 3.73 -23.24
C TYR A 3 24.11 4.49 -22.61
N ARG A 4 23.76 5.69 -23.10
CA ARG A 4 22.66 6.49 -22.54
C ARG A 4 21.28 5.85 -22.75
N TRP A 5 21.10 5.08 -23.82
CA TRP A 5 19.83 4.43 -24.11
C TRP A 5 19.59 3.18 -23.25
N LEU A 6 20.66 2.40 -22.99
CA LEU A 6 20.57 1.16 -22.21
C LEU A 6 20.17 1.40 -20.74
N ARG A 7 20.65 2.49 -20.11
CA ARG A 7 20.20 2.88 -18.76
C ARG A 7 18.71 3.22 -18.72
N ARG A 8 18.13 3.76 -19.79
CA ARG A 8 16.72 4.18 -19.78
C ARG A 8 15.76 3.00 -19.86
N VAL A 9 16.16 1.92 -20.53
CA VAL A 9 15.38 0.68 -20.64
C VAL A 9 15.39 -0.11 -19.33
N LEU A 10 16.54 -0.19 -18.67
CA LEU A 10 16.69 -0.96 -17.43
C LEU A 10 16.05 -0.30 -16.20
N PHE A 11 15.90 1.03 -16.20
CA PHE A 11 15.37 1.80 -15.06
C PHE A 11 14.04 2.52 -15.34
N GLY A 12 13.49 2.39 -16.55
CA GLY A 12 12.30 3.14 -16.99
C GLY A 12 10.95 2.48 -16.67
N VAL A 13 10.96 1.21 -16.27
CA VAL A 13 9.74 0.48 -15.87
C VAL A 13 9.73 0.37 -14.35
N GLN A 14 9.41 1.47 -13.68
CA GLN A 14 8.86 1.34 -12.33
C GLN A 14 7.51 0.65 -12.51
N ALA A 15 7.34 -0.53 -11.92
CA ALA A 15 6.02 -1.14 -11.80
C ALA A 15 5.13 -0.12 -11.09
N VAL A 16 4.17 0.45 -11.81
CA VAL A 16 3.13 1.26 -11.18
C VAL A 16 2.44 0.32 -10.20
N PRO A 17 2.47 0.60 -8.88
CA PRO A 17 1.75 -0.25 -7.94
C PRO A 17 0.29 -0.23 -8.38
N GLU A 18 -0.25 -1.41 -8.70
CA GLU A 18 -1.66 -1.54 -9.03
C GLU A 18 -2.48 -0.93 -7.89
N PRO A 19 -3.55 -0.17 -8.19
CA PRO A 19 -4.40 0.36 -7.14
C PRO A 19 -4.92 -0.82 -6.32
N ALA A 20 -4.69 -0.76 -5.01
CA ALA A 20 -5.16 -1.81 -4.11
C ALA A 20 -6.67 -2.01 -4.31
N PRO A 21 -7.14 -3.27 -4.33
CA PRO A 21 -8.58 -3.53 -4.47
C PRO A 21 -9.34 -2.82 -3.36
N PRO A 22 -10.58 -2.36 -3.63
CA PRO A 22 -11.39 -1.73 -2.60
C PRO A 22 -11.54 -2.69 -1.42
N SER A 23 -11.30 -2.17 -0.23
CA SER A 23 -11.37 -2.95 1.00
C SER A 23 -12.74 -3.59 1.16
N VAL A 24 -12.73 -4.89 1.45
CA VAL A 24 -13.94 -5.65 1.75
C VAL A 24 -14.61 -5.12 3.02
N ASN A 25 -13.87 -4.44 3.90
CA ASN A 25 -14.42 -3.95 5.16
C ASN A 25 -13.82 -2.59 5.58
N PRO A 26 -14.36 -1.48 5.05
CA PRO A 26 -13.81 -0.15 5.27
C PRO A 26 -13.83 0.28 6.74
N ILE A 27 -14.80 -0.21 7.52
CA ILE A 27 -14.90 0.06 8.96
C ILE A 27 -13.69 -0.54 9.68
N TRP A 28 -13.29 -1.76 9.32
CA TRP A 28 -12.12 -2.40 9.93
C TRP A 28 -10.82 -1.73 9.53
N ASP A 29 -10.72 -1.19 8.32
CA ASP A 29 -9.54 -0.41 7.91
C ASP A 29 -9.45 0.91 8.66
N GLU A 30 -10.56 1.62 8.85
CA GLU A 30 -10.58 2.84 9.66
C GLU A 30 -10.20 2.55 11.12
N LEU A 31 -10.72 1.47 11.71
CA LEU A 31 -10.38 1.06 13.06
C LEU A 31 -8.92 0.62 13.17
N SER A 32 -8.40 -0.10 12.17
CA SER A 32 -6.99 -0.53 12.13
C SER A 32 -6.04 0.64 11.88
N ALA A 33 -6.43 1.63 11.09
CA ALA A 33 -5.67 2.86 10.90
C ALA A 33 -5.62 3.70 12.19
N LYS A 34 -6.67 3.67 13.00
CA LYS A 34 -6.77 4.45 14.24
C LYS A 34 -6.13 3.76 15.45
N HIS A 35 -6.25 2.44 15.55
CA HIS A 35 -5.85 1.66 16.73
C HIS A 35 -4.73 0.66 16.47
N GLY A 36 -4.29 0.46 15.23
CA GLY A 36 -3.11 -0.33 14.86
C GLY A 36 -3.27 -1.85 15.01
N THR A 37 -3.74 -2.32 16.17
CA THR A 37 -3.89 -3.75 16.48
C THR A 37 -5.35 -4.11 16.77
N PRO A 38 -5.80 -5.33 16.40
CA PRO A 38 -7.14 -5.78 16.77
C PRO A 38 -7.39 -5.73 18.28
N ALA A 39 -6.40 -6.08 19.12
CA ALA A 39 -6.58 -6.04 20.57
C ALA A 39 -6.97 -4.64 21.09
N GLU A 40 -6.38 -3.58 20.54
CA GLU A 40 -6.72 -2.19 20.87
C GLU A 40 -8.11 -1.79 20.38
N ILE A 41 -8.53 -2.26 19.19
CA ILE A 41 -9.88 -2.03 18.65
C ILE A 41 -10.94 -2.64 19.57
N TRP A 42 -10.73 -3.90 20.00
CA TRP A 42 -11.67 -4.60 20.87
C TRP A 42 -11.70 -4.01 22.28
N SER A 43 -10.55 -3.55 22.80
CA SER A 43 -10.46 -2.89 24.10
C SER A 43 -11.12 -1.50 24.11
N ALA A 44 -11.13 -0.80 22.97
CA ALA A 44 -11.81 0.49 22.82
C ALA A 44 -13.33 0.35 22.62
N ALA A 45 -13.80 -0.84 22.22
CA ALA A 45 -15.22 -1.15 22.02
C ALA A 45 -15.90 -1.76 23.27
N ALA A 46 -15.10 -2.19 24.26
CA ALA A 46 -15.56 -2.70 25.55
C ALA A 46 -15.86 -1.56 26.53
#